data_AF-A0A1Z8AFM8-F1
#
_entry.id   AF-A0A1Z8AFM8-F1
#
_cell.length_a   1.000
_cell.length_b   1.000
_cell.length_c   1.000
_cell.angle_alpha   90.00
_cell.angle_beta   90.00
_cell.angle_gamma   90.00
#
_symmetry.space_group_name_H-M   'P 1'
#
loop_
_entity.id
_entity.type
_entity.pdbx_description
1 polymer ?
#
loop_
_entity_poly.entity_id
_entity_poly.type
_entity_poly.pdbx_seq_one_letter_code
_entity_poly.pdbx_strand_id
1 'polypeptide(L)'
;MTDDDWSMIITKIIPQNAEPIDDILEDFDVRRTSDGACILPDNGWYSGQKAFQDPSTVCIGVRVDGDNIDTSDLSMKLATMALEKEVVPIIFSRGDYAGMEKFGFRVEKISGKTEAERQLCEEQLKHFWNMSVVI
;
A
#
# COMPACT_ATOMS: atom_id res chain seq x y z
N MET A 1 7.97 25.95 7.45
CA MET A 1 9.05 25.49 6.55
C MET A 1 9.91 26.69 6.23
N THR A 2 11.19 26.60 6.56
CA THR A 2 12.21 27.63 6.37
C THR A 2 12.97 27.38 5.05
N ASP A 3 13.74 28.36 4.57
CA ASP A 3 14.54 28.21 3.35
C ASP A 3 15.63 27.11 3.48
N ASP A 4 16.09 26.86 4.71
CA ASP A 4 17.05 25.79 5.02
C ASP A 4 16.43 24.39 4.86
N ASP A 5 15.15 24.24 5.24
CA ASP A 5 14.41 22.97 5.08
C ASP A 5 14.29 22.58 3.59
N TRP A 6 14.04 23.56 2.73
CA TRP A 6 13.94 23.35 1.29
C TRP A 6 15.28 22.95 0.65
N SER A 7 16.37 23.57 1.11
CA SER A 7 17.72 23.24 0.63
C SER A 7 18.12 21.81 1.00
N MET A 8 17.73 21.34 2.19
CA MET A 8 17.93 19.96 2.61
C MET A 8 17.13 18.96 1.77
N ILE A 9 15.86 19.26 1.46
CA ILE A 9 15.01 18.38 0.63
C ILE A 9 15.59 18.25 -0.79
N ILE A 10 15.97 19.37 -1.43
CA ILE A 10 16.45 19.37 -2.81
C ILE A 10 17.79 18.63 -2.94
N THR A 11 18.68 18.76 -1.96
CA THR A 11 20.01 18.13 -2.00
C THR A 11 19.98 16.60 -1.82
N LYS A 12 18.91 16.06 -1.22
CA LYS A 12 18.70 14.60 -1.09
C LYS A 12 18.19 13.93 -2.37
N ILE A 13 17.68 14.69 -3.33
CA ILE A 13 17.19 14.14 -4.60
C ILE A 13 18.37 14.06 -5.59
N ILE A 14 19.19 13.02 -5.47
CA ILE A 14 20.22 12.70 -6.46
C ILE A 14 19.80 11.52 -7.33
N PRO A 15 20.13 11.52 -8.65
CA PRO A 15 19.69 10.47 -9.58
C PRO A 15 20.13 9.06 -9.21
N GLN A 16 21.15 8.94 -8.36
CA GLN A 16 21.80 7.69 -7.99
C GLN A 16 21.26 7.11 -6.67
N ASN A 17 20.56 7.91 -5.87
CA ASN A 17 19.99 7.47 -4.61
C ASN A 17 18.78 8.34 -4.27
N ALA A 18 17.57 7.77 -4.40
CA ALA A 18 16.37 8.43 -3.90
C ALA A 18 16.31 8.17 -2.39
N GLU A 19 16.90 9.08 -1.60
CA GLU A 19 16.68 9.01 -0.15
C GLU A 19 15.21 9.35 0.15
N PRO A 20 14.54 8.56 1.01
CA PRO A 20 13.21 8.92 1.46
C PRO A 20 13.27 10.24 2.24
N ILE A 21 12.38 11.16 1.90
CA ILE A 21 12.22 12.44 2.61
C ILE A 21 11.06 12.38 3.62
N ASP A 22 10.51 11.19 3.86
CA ASP A 22 9.36 10.98 4.74
C ASP A 22 9.62 11.50 6.16
N ASP A 23 10.85 11.36 6.67
CA ASP A 23 11.26 11.87 8.00
C ASP A 23 11.16 13.41 8.08
N ILE A 24 11.39 14.12 6.98
CA ILE A 24 11.32 15.59 6.91
C ILE A 24 9.86 16.04 6.75
N LEU A 25 9.06 15.24 6.04
CA LEU A 25 7.66 15.54 5.78
C LEU A 25 6.74 15.08 6.91
N GLU A 26 7.25 14.39 7.91
CA GLU A 26 6.48 13.76 8.99
C GLU A 26 5.49 14.72 9.66
N ASP A 27 5.95 15.91 10.07
CA ASP A 27 5.13 16.93 10.74
C ASP A 27 4.06 17.56 9.83
N PHE A 28 4.20 17.39 8.51
CA PHE A 28 3.32 17.95 7.49
C PHE A 28 2.46 16.88 6.80
N ASP A 29 2.63 15.61 7.15
CA ASP A 29 1.93 14.51 6.52
C ASP A 29 0.52 14.34 7.09
N VAL A 30 -0.45 14.94 6.41
CA VAL A 30 -1.88 14.84 6.75
C VAL A 30 -2.36 13.40 6.84
N ARG A 31 -1.71 12.44 6.14
CA ARG A 31 -2.06 11.01 6.20
C ARG A 31 -1.93 10.47 7.63
N ARG A 32 -0.94 10.96 8.39
CA ARG A 32 -0.67 10.53 9.77
C ARG A 32 -1.62 11.14 10.81
N THR A 33 -2.35 12.20 10.45
CA THR A 33 -3.18 12.97 11.41
C THR A 33 -4.65 12.54 11.47
N SER A 34 -5.14 11.81 10.46
CA SER A 34 -6.53 11.36 10.43
C SER A 34 -6.64 10.00 9.76
N ASP A 35 -7.45 9.11 10.34
CA ASP A 35 -7.86 7.89 9.65
C ASP A 35 -8.55 8.27 8.34
N GLY A 36 -7.91 7.93 7.21
CA GLY A 36 -8.49 8.08 5.89
C GLY A 36 -9.82 7.32 5.79
N ALA A 37 -10.73 7.83 4.97
CA ALA A 37 -11.94 7.11 4.61
C ALA A 37 -11.68 6.31 3.32
N CYS A 38 -12.05 5.03 3.31
CA CYS A 38 -12.11 4.28 2.07
C CYS A 38 -13.33 4.78 1.28
N ILE A 39 -13.10 5.71 0.35
CA ILE A 39 -14.15 6.21 -0.53
C ILE A 39 -14.20 5.28 -1.73
N LEU A 40 -15.03 4.25 -1.63
CA LEU A 40 -15.34 3.40 -2.77
C LEU A 40 -16.64 3.86 -3.42
N PRO A 41 -16.72 3.81 -4.74
CA PRO A 41 -17.91 4.22 -5.46
C PRO A 41 -19.09 3.29 -5.16
N ASP A 42 -20.26 3.88 -4.94
CA ASP A 42 -21.52 3.20 -4.60
C ASP A 42 -21.93 2.16 -5.68
N ASN A 43 -22.93 1.33 -5.36
CA ASN A 43 -23.48 0.16 -6.08
C ASN A 43 -23.73 0.27 -7.62
N GLY A 44 -23.44 1.41 -8.24
CA GLY A 44 -23.43 1.63 -9.70
C GLY A 44 -22.03 1.64 -10.33
N TRP A 45 -20.95 1.30 -9.60
CA TRP A 45 -19.62 1.23 -10.20
C TRP A 45 -19.51 0.05 -11.16
N TYR A 46 -19.60 0.35 -12.46
CA TYR A 46 -19.15 -0.53 -13.51
C TYR A 46 -17.66 -0.75 -13.31
N SER A 47 -17.27 -2.01 -13.05
CA SER A 47 -15.89 -2.46 -12.89
C SER A 47 -14.95 -1.56 -13.69
N GLY A 48 -14.19 -0.72 -12.96
CA GLY A 48 -13.19 0.15 -13.55
C GLY A 48 -12.34 -0.64 -14.54
N GLN A 49 -11.83 0.05 -15.56
CA GLN A 49 -10.92 -0.53 -16.56
C GLN A 49 -10.00 -1.56 -15.91
N LYS A 50 -9.93 -2.75 -16.52
CA LYS A 50 -9.22 -3.94 -15.99
C LYS A 50 -7.99 -3.52 -15.18
N ALA A 51 -7.97 -3.88 -13.89
CA ALA A 51 -6.86 -3.57 -13.00
C ALA A 51 -5.50 -4.05 -13.55
N PHE A 52 -5.51 -5.03 -14.46
CA PHE A 52 -4.32 -5.58 -15.13
C PHE A 52 -4.49 -5.65 -16.64
N GLN A 53 -3.37 -5.52 -17.36
CA GLN A 53 -3.32 -5.73 -18.81
C GLN A 53 -3.63 -7.19 -19.17
N ASP A 54 -3.25 -8.13 -18.29
CA ASP A 54 -3.48 -9.56 -18.47
C ASP A 54 -4.71 -10.03 -17.67
N PRO A 55 -5.76 -10.53 -18.33
CA PRO A 55 -6.95 -11.07 -17.65
C PRO A 55 -6.70 -12.37 -16.86
N SER A 56 -5.53 -13.01 -17.00
CA SER A 56 -5.14 -14.21 -16.23
C SER A 56 -4.44 -13.89 -14.92
N THR A 57 -4.14 -12.61 -14.65
CA THR A 57 -3.45 -12.20 -13.42
C THR A 57 -4.26 -12.59 -12.18
N VAL A 58 -3.66 -13.43 -11.33
CA VAL A 58 -4.22 -13.84 -10.04
C VAL A 58 -3.63 -12.95 -8.95
N CYS A 59 -4.49 -12.31 -8.16
CA CYS A 59 -4.07 -11.52 -7.00
C CYS A 59 -4.21 -12.31 -5.71
N ILE A 60 -3.26 -12.11 -4.78
CA ILE A 60 -3.38 -12.61 -3.42
C ILE A 60 -3.21 -11.46 -2.43
N GLY A 61 -4.05 -11.42 -1.39
CA GLY A 61 -3.91 -10.45 -0.31
C GLY A 61 -2.92 -10.93 0.74
N VAL A 62 -2.13 -10.02 1.31
CA VAL A 62 -1.21 -10.30 2.42
C VAL A 62 -1.40 -9.24 3.49
N ARG A 63 -1.89 -9.61 4.68
CA ARG A 63 -2.02 -8.70 5.80
C ARG A 63 -0.68 -8.52 6.50
N VAL A 64 -0.33 -7.27 6.75
CA VAL A 64 0.82 -6.89 7.57
C VAL A 64 0.33 -5.97 8.68
N ASP A 65 0.53 -6.41 9.92
CA ASP A 65 0.34 -5.57 11.10
C ASP A 65 1.66 -4.84 11.39
N GLY A 66 1.58 -3.51 11.48
CA GLY A 66 2.70 -2.58 11.30
C GLY A 66 3.79 -2.55 12.38
N ASP A 67 3.70 -3.38 13.40
CA ASP A 67 4.64 -3.34 14.51
C ASP A 67 5.65 -4.48 14.39
N ASN A 68 6.82 -4.17 13.80
CA ASN A 68 8.05 -4.99 13.87
C ASN A 68 8.25 -6.09 12.81
N ILE A 69 7.74 -5.89 11.59
CA ILE A 69 8.06 -6.75 10.44
C ILE A 69 9.30 -6.22 9.72
N ASP A 70 10.29 -7.10 9.48
CA ASP A 70 11.36 -6.82 8.52
C ASP A 70 10.77 -6.80 7.10
N THR A 71 10.39 -5.60 6.67
CA THR A 71 9.76 -5.35 5.37
C THR A 71 10.66 -5.74 4.21
N SER A 72 11.99 -5.75 4.39
CA SER A 72 12.93 -6.14 3.33
C SER A 72 12.92 -7.63 3.10
N ASP A 73 13.06 -8.43 4.18
CA ASP A 73 13.01 -9.89 4.10
C ASP A 73 11.64 -10.38 3.62
N LEU A 74 10.54 -9.78 4.14
CA LEU A 74 9.20 -10.12 3.68
C LEU A 74 9.00 -9.77 2.20
N SER A 75 9.45 -8.60 1.75
CA SER A 75 9.35 -8.19 0.34
C SER A 75 10.08 -9.17 -0.58
N MET A 76 11.26 -9.65 -0.19
CA MET A 76 12.00 -10.63 -0.96
C MET A 76 11.27 -11.98 -1.06
N LYS A 77 10.66 -12.44 0.05
CA LYS A 77 9.84 -13.65 0.08
C LYS A 77 8.60 -13.52 -0.81
N LEU A 78 7.89 -12.40 -0.72
CA LEU A 78 6.72 -12.15 -1.56
C LEU A 78 7.07 -12.00 -3.03
N ALA A 79 8.22 -11.39 -3.36
CA ALA A 79 8.69 -11.29 -4.74
C ALA A 79 9.02 -12.68 -5.31
N THR A 80 9.66 -13.53 -4.50
CA THR A 80 9.95 -14.92 -4.88
C THR A 80 8.66 -15.70 -5.14
N MET A 81 7.70 -15.60 -4.22
CA MET A 81 6.39 -16.24 -4.37
C MET A 81 5.62 -15.71 -5.59
N ALA A 82 5.64 -14.40 -5.85
CA ALA A 82 5.01 -13.80 -7.01
C ALA A 82 5.55 -14.39 -8.32
N LEU A 83 6.87 -14.56 -8.41
CA LEU A 83 7.53 -15.17 -9.57
C LEU A 83 7.23 -16.68 -9.67
N GLU A 84 7.28 -17.42 -8.57
CA GLU A 84 7.08 -18.87 -8.57
C GLU A 84 5.63 -19.28 -8.85
N LYS A 85 4.67 -18.48 -8.41
CA LYS A 85 3.23 -18.79 -8.49
C LYS A 85 2.51 -17.99 -9.56
N GLU A 86 3.21 -17.10 -10.25
CA GLU A 86 2.63 -16.17 -11.23
C GLU A 86 1.44 -15.38 -10.65
N VAL A 87 1.60 -14.91 -9.41
CA VAL A 87 0.59 -14.11 -8.68
C VAL A 87 1.08 -12.71 -8.41
N VAL A 88 0.14 -11.77 -8.23
CA VAL A 88 0.42 -10.40 -7.80
C VAL A 88 0.03 -10.25 -6.32
N PRO A 89 1.02 -10.04 -5.42
CA PRO A 89 0.73 -9.78 -4.02
C PRO A 89 0.20 -8.36 -3.83
N ILE A 90 -0.96 -8.24 -3.19
CA ILE A 90 -1.57 -6.99 -2.74
C ILE A 90 -1.43 -6.94 -1.22
N ILE A 91 -0.69 -5.96 -0.73
CA ILE A 91 -0.38 -5.83 0.69
C ILE A 91 -1.49 -5.04 1.37
N PHE A 92 -2.05 -5.60 2.43
CA PHE A 92 -3.05 -4.94 3.25
C PHE A 92 -2.40 -4.44 4.52
N SER A 93 -2.42 -3.13 4.71
CA SER A 93 -1.85 -2.45 5.88
C SER A 93 -2.90 -1.64 6.60
N ARG A 94 -2.81 -1.57 7.92
CA ARG A 94 -3.61 -0.63 8.74
C ARG A 94 -2.96 0.74 8.84
N GLY A 95 -1.63 0.81 8.65
CA GLY A 95 -0.88 2.06 8.63
C GLY A 95 -0.91 2.73 7.26
N ASP A 96 -0.58 4.02 7.22
CA ASP A 96 -0.47 4.79 5.97
C ASP A 96 0.69 4.36 5.08
N TYR A 97 1.71 3.74 5.67
CA TYR A 97 2.89 3.28 4.97
C TYR A 97 3.33 1.94 5.53
N ALA A 98 3.39 0.91 4.68
CA ALA A 98 3.85 -0.42 5.08
C ALA A 98 5.37 -0.59 4.90
N GLY A 99 6.04 0.33 4.19
CA GLY A 99 7.46 0.24 3.87
C GLY A 99 7.78 -0.73 2.73
N MET A 100 6.77 -1.34 2.12
CA MET A 100 6.90 -2.31 1.02
C MET A 100 6.72 -1.65 -0.36
N GLU A 101 6.13 -0.45 -0.38
CA GLU A 101 5.93 0.40 -1.55
C GLU A 101 7.26 0.69 -2.26
N LYS A 102 8.33 0.92 -1.48
CA LYS A 102 9.69 1.16 -2.00
C LYS A 102 10.28 -0.01 -2.78
N PHE A 103 9.75 -1.22 -2.59
CA PHE A 103 10.14 -2.42 -3.33
C PHE A 103 9.19 -2.71 -4.51
N GLY A 104 8.29 -1.78 -4.82
CA GLY A 104 7.35 -1.88 -5.94
C GLY A 104 6.08 -2.67 -5.64
N PHE A 105 5.81 -3.03 -4.39
CA PHE A 105 4.56 -3.69 -4.02
C PHE A 105 3.39 -2.73 -4.04
N ARG A 106 2.22 -3.25 -4.42
CA ARG A 106 0.95 -2.56 -4.25
C ARG A 106 0.49 -2.70 -2.80
N VAL A 107 0.34 -1.58 -2.11
CA VAL A 107 -0.16 -1.53 -0.73
C VAL A 107 -1.51 -0.83 -0.72
N GLU A 108 -2.49 -1.45 -0.07
CA GLU A 108 -3.83 -0.94 0.15
C GLU A 108 -4.06 -0.74 1.65
N LYS A 109 -4.57 0.44 2.01
CA LYS A 109 -4.87 0.78 3.40
C LYS A 109 -6.24 0.23 3.79
N ILE A 110 -6.29 -0.63 4.79
CA ILE A 110 -7.52 -1.02 5.47
C ILE A 110 -7.95 0.14 6.36
N SER A 111 -9.00 0.83 5.93
CA SER A 111 -9.56 1.97 6.66
C SER A 111 -10.74 1.55 7.53
N GLY A 112 -11.00 2.27 8.62
CA GLY A 112 -12.13 2.03 9.51
C GLY A 112 -11.79 2.23 10.97
N LYS A 113 -12.74 2.77 11.74
CA LYS A 113 -12.61 3.03 13.18
C LYS A 113 -13.03 1.82 14.00
N THR A 114 -13.91 0.98 13.46
CA THR A 114 -14.34 -0.28 14.06
C THR A 114 -13.83 -1.48 13.28
N GLU A 115 -13.74 -2.64 13.93
CA GLU A 115 -13.36 -3.89 13.26
C GLU A 115 -14.35 -4.29 12.16
N ALA A 116 -15.65 -4.01 12.36
CA ALA A 116 -16.68 -4.27 11.35
C ALA A 116 -16.48 -3.41 10.08
N GLU A 117 -16.14 -2.12 10.24
CA GLU A 117 -15.82 -1.24 9.11
C GLU A 117 -14.56 -1.70 8.38
N ARG A 118 -13.54 -2.16 9.12
CA ARG A 118 -12.29 -2.67 8.54
C ARG A 118 -12.52 -3.95 7.74
N GLN A 119 -13.33 -4.87 8.27
CA GLN A 119 -13.72 -6.09 7.55
C GLN A 119 -14.50 -5.76 6.27
N LEU A 120 -15.42 -4.80 6.32
CA LEU A 120 -16.16 -4.36 5.14
C LEU A 120 -15.25 -3.75 4.08
N CYS A 121 -14.29 -2.91 4.49
CA CYS A 121 -13.27 -2.36 3.61
C CYS A 121 -12.43 -3.47 2.95
N GLU A 122 -12.00 -4.46 3.74
CA GLU A 122 -11.22 -5.60 3.24
C GLU A 122 -12.03 -6.44 2.24
N GLU A 123 -13.29 -6.75 2.52
CA GLU A 123 -14.17 -7.47 1.59
C GLU A 123 -14.32 -6.72 0.26
N GLN A 124 -14.46 -5.40 0.32
CA GLN A 124 -14.54 -4.59 -0.89
C GLN A 124 -13.22 -4.63 -1.68
N LEU A 125 -12.06 -4.55 -1.00
CA LEU A 125 -10.76 -4.69 -1.64
C LEU A 125 -10.57 -6.08 -2.28
N LYS A 126 -11.06 -7.15 -1.64
CA LYS A 126 -11.08 -8.50 -2.23
C LYS A 126 -11.86 -8.51 -3.54
N HIS A 127 -13.04 -7.89 -3.57
CA HIS A 127 -13.86 -7.83 -4.77
C HIS A 127 -13.19 -6.99 -5.87
N PHE A 128 -12.61 -5.84 -5.49
CA PHE A 128 -11.94 -4.95 -6.43
C PHE A 128 -10.75 -5.62 -7.14
N TRP A 129 -9.91 -6.32 -6.38
CA TRP A 129 -8.74 -7.03 -6.92
C TRP A 129 -9.06 -8.45 -7.40
N ASN A 130 -10.33 -8.88 -7.36
CA ASN A 130 -10.75 -10.25 -7.68
C ASN A 130 -9.95 -11.32 -6.92
N MET A 131 -9.76 -11.11 -5.62
CA MET A 131 -8.99 -12.00 -4.73
C MET A 131 -9.92 -12.94 -3.97
N SER A 132 -9.55 -14.21 -3.92
CA SER A 132 -10.24 -15.21 -3.08
C SER A 132 -9.47 -15.59 -1.82
N VAL A 133 -8.18 -15.25 -1.76
CA VAL A 133 -7.28 -15.62 -0.67
C VAL A 133 -6.59 -14.37 -0.13
N VAL A 134 -6.68 -14.20 1.19
CA VAL A 134 -5.94 -13.18 1.94
C VAL A 134 -5.29 -13.86 3.13
N ILE A 135 -3.96 -13.83 3.16
CA ILE A 135 -3.11 -14.45 4.17
C ILE A 135 -2.88 -13.45 5.30
#